data_AF-A0A4V3SW20-F1
#
_entry.id   AF-A0A4V3SW20-F1
#
_cell.length_a   1.000
_cell.length_b   1.000
_cell.length_c   1.000
_cell.angle_alpha   90.00
_cell.angle_beta   90.00
_cell.angle_gamma   90.00
#
_symmetry.space_group_name_H-M   'P 1'
#
loop_
_entity.id
_entity.type
_entity.pdbx_description
1 polymer ?
#
loop_
_entity_poly.entity_id
_entity_poly.type
_entity_poly.pdbx_seq_one_letter_code
_entity_poly.pdbx_strand_id
1 'polypeptide(L)' 'WSSEREARIDAFRWLTRYNTRRRHSRLGQRSPIAYESDLHPAATTLTRAA' A
#
# COMPACT_ATOMS: atom_id res chain seq x y z
N TRP A 1 9.48 22.03 2.37
CA TRP A 1 10.18 21.38 3.51
C TRP A 1 11.48 22.11 3.73
N SER A 2 11.89 22.28 4.99
CA SER A 2 13.06 23.08 5.35
C SER A 2 14.33 22.21 5.51
N SER A 3 14.19 20.88 5.46
CA SER A 3 15.29 19.92 5.41
C SER A 3 14.95 18.70 4.55
N GLU A 4 15.98 17.97 4.10
CA GLU A 4 15.83 16.69 3.42
C GLU A 4 15.06 15.67 4.27
N ARG A 5 15.32 15.65 5.59
CA ARG A 5 14.64 14.76 6.54
C ARG A 5 13.13 15.01 6.55
N GLU A 6 12.71 16.27 6.59
CA GLU A 6 11.29 16.63 6.55
C GLU A 6 10.64 16.24 5.23
N ALA A 7 11.32 16.50 4.11
CA ALA A 7 10.82 16.13 2.79
C ALA A 7 10.62 14.62 2.67
N ARG A 8 11.57 13.83 3.16
CA ARG A 8 11.48 12.37 3.17
C ARG A 8 10.29 11.89 4.00
N ILE A 9 10.12 12.40 5.22
CA ILE A 9 8.99 12.02 6.09
C ILE A 9 7.66 12.33 5.41
N ASP A 10 7.51 13.51 4.83
CA ASP A 10 6.27 13.90 4.19
C ASP A 10 5.97 13.07 2.93
N ALA A 11 6.99 12.81 2.10
CA ALA A 11 6.88 11.94 0.94
C ALA A 11 6.42 10.52 1.32
N PHE A 12 7.02 9.91 2.34
CA PHE A 12 6.62 8.58 2.81
C PHE A 12 5.22 8.57 3.42
N ARG A 13 4.82 9.63 4.15
CA ARG A 13 3.44 9.78 4.66
C ARG A 13 2.45 9.83 3.51
N TRP A 14 2.72 10.66 2.50
CA TRP A 14 1.86 10.77 1.32
C TRP A 14 1.79 9.44 0.55
N LEU A 15 2.94 8.80 0.29
CA LEU A 15 3.03 7.53 -0.42
C LEU A 15 2.25 6.43 0.31
N THR A 16 2.37 6.36 1.64
CA THR A 16 1.63 5.39 2.45
C THR A 16 0.13 5.61 2.32
N ARG A 17 -0.34 6.86 2.46
CA ARG A 17 -1.76 7.19 2.31
C ARG A 17 -2.26 6.87 0.90
N TYR A 18 -1.48 7.21 -0.12
CA TYR A 18 -1.83 6.96 -1.51
C TYR A 18 -2.03 5.46 -1.76
N ASN A 19 -1.04 4.65 -1.41
CA ASN A 19 -1.07 3.21 -1.70
C ASN A 19 -2.08 2.43 -0.88
N THR A 20 -2.39 2.87 0.35
CA THR A 20 -3.24 2.10 1.27
C THR A 20 -4.68 2.61 1.36
N ARG A 21 -4.91 3.92 1.20
CA ARG A 21 -6.22 4.55 1.46
C ARG A 21 -6.89 5.12 0.22
N ARG A 22 -6.14 5.70 -0.72
CA ARG A 22 -6.75 6.38 -1.88
C ARG A 22 -7.43 5.36 -2.77
N ARG A 23 -8.69 5.62 -3.13
CA ARG A 23 -9.47 4.77 -4.03
C ARG A 23 -9.43 5.33 -5.44
N HIS A 24 -9.26 4.44 -6.41
CA HIS A 24 -9.19 4.80 -7.82
C HIS A 24 -10.32 4.13 -8.60
N SER A 25 -11.07 4.92 -9.37
CA SER A 25 -12.15 4.40 -10.22
C SER A 25 -11.66 3.35 -11.21
N ARG A 26 -10.47 3.55 -11.80
CA ARG A 26 -9.79 2.58 -12.68
C ARG A 26 -9.53 1.23 -12.02
N LEU A 27 -9.34 1.20 -10.69
CA LEU A 27 -9.09 -0.02 -9.92
C LEU A 27 -10.37 -0.56 -9.26
N GLY A 28 -11.55 -0.14 -9.74
CA GLY A 28 -12.83 -0.56 -9.17
C GLY A 28 -13.12 0.05 -7.79
N GLN A 29 -12.68 1.30 -7.55
CA GLN A 29 -12.80 1.98 -6.26
C GLN A 29 -12.02 1.31 -5.12
N ARG A 30 -10.88 0.71 -5.46
CA ARG A 30 -9.96 0.07 -4.52
C ARG A 30 -8.66 0.86 -4.41
N SER A 31 -7.94 0.66 -3.31
CA SER A 31 -6.59 1.19 -3.17
C SER A 31 -5.58 0.35 -3.97
N PRO A 32 -4.44 0.94 -4.38
CA PRO A 32 -3.42 0.21 -5.13
C PRO A 32 -3.00 -1.11 -4.48
N ILE A 33 -2.71 -1.09 -3.18
CA ILE A 33 -2.30 -2.31 -2.46
C ILE A 33 -3.38 -3.39 -2.46
N ALA A 34 -4.65 -3.01 -2.30
CA ALA A 34 -5.74 -3.97 -2.32
C ALA A 34 -5.89 -4.58 -3.71
N TYR A 35 -5.86 -3.74 -4.75
CA TYR A 35 -5.93 -4.20 -6.14
C TYR A 35 -4.83 -5.21 -6.46
N GLU A 36 -3.58 -4.90 -6.11
CA GLU A 36 -2.45 -5.82 -6.32
C GLU A 36 -2.55 -7.09 -5.48
N SER A 37 -3.05 -7.02 -4.25
CA SER A 37 -3.22 -8.19 -3.36
C SER A 37 -4.24 -9.19 -3.90
N ASP A 38 -5.29 -8.72 -4.59
CA ASP A 38 -6.26 -9.61 -5.23
C ASP A 38 -5.74 -10.21 -6.54
N LEU A 39 -4.86 -9.49 -7.24
CA LEU A 39 -4.21 -10.00 -8.46
C LEU A 39 -3.15 -11.05 -8.14
N HIS A 40 -2.47 -10.90 -7.01
CA HIS A 40 -1.47 -11.83 -6.51
C HIS A 40 -1.90 -12.33 -5.14
N PRO A 41 -2.94 -13.19 -5.06
CA PRO A 41 -3.32 -13.77 -3.79
C PRO A 41 -2.09 -14.44 -3.20
N ALA A 42 -1.66 -13.96 -2.02
CA ALA A 42 -0.52 -14.53 -1.33
C ALA A 42 -0.81 -16.03 -1.13
N ALA A 43 0.06 -16.89 -1.68
CA ALA A 43 0.02 -18.32 -1.44
C ALA A 43 0.23 -18.56 0.07
N THR A 44 -0.87 -18.56 0.82
CA THR A 44 -0.85 -18.73 2.27
C THR A 44 -0.79 -20.22 2.56
N THR A 45 0.37 -20.83 2.36
CA THR A 45 0.68 -22.12 2.96
C THR A 45 1.48 -21.86 4.23
N LEU A 46 0.76 -21.60 5.32
CA LEU A 46 1.35 -21.56 6.66
C LEU A 46 1.05 -22.91 7.33
N THR A 47 2.02 -23.81 7.27
CA THR A 47 1.97 -25.12 7.90
C THR A 47 1.86 -24.97 9.42
N ARG A 48 0.87 -25.64 10.01
CA ARG A 48 0.63 -25.65 11.46
C ARG A 48 1.85 -26.22 12.19
N ALA A 49 2.46 -25.43 13.07
CA ALA A 49 3.46 -25.94 14.01
C ALA A 49 2.79 -26.85 15.05
N ALA A 50 3.43 -27.99 15.34
CA ALA A 50 2.99 -29.02 16.29
C ALA A 50 3.33 -28.64 17.74
#